data_AF-X1KLN7-F1
#
_entry.id   AF-X1KLN7-F1
#
_cell.length_a   1.000
_cell.length_b   1.000
_cell.length_c   1.000
_cell.angle_alpha   90.00
_cell.angle_beta   90.00
_cell.angle_gamma   90.00
#
_symmetry.space_group_name_H-M   'P 1'
#
loop_
_entity.id
_entity.type
_entity.pdbx_description
1 polymer ?
#
loop_
_entity_poly.entity_id
_entity_poly.type
_entity_poly.pdbx_seq_one_letter_code
_entity_poly.pdbx_strand_id
1 'polypeptide(L)'
;MEGEIESGPPVGTTKVKDLTPRSNKANVLVKVMGVGEPKEIPNRLGGEAKKVAEARVGDETGTIILSLWQEQIGSVKEGDVLSIENGYVSLV
;
A
#
# COMPACT_ATOMS: atom_id res chain seq x y z
N MET A 1 24.54 12.50 -27.87
CA MET A 1 24.64 11.34 -26.99
C MET A 1 23.47 11.46 -26.04
N GLU A 2 22.44 10.67 -26.29
CA GLU A 2 21.14 10.77 -25.63
C GLU A 2 21.31 10.40 -24.16
N GLY A 3 20.97 11.32 -23.27
CA GLY A 3 20.99 11.08 -21.83
C GLY A 3 19.91 10.07 -21.50
N GLU A 4 20.35 8.92 -21.00
CA GLU A 4 19.49 7.90 -20.42
C GLU A 4 18.72 8.56 -19.26
N ILE A 5 17.41 8.70 -19.41
CA ILE A 5 16.55 9.10 -18.29
C ILE A 5 16.59 7.96 -17.28
N GLU A 6 17.27 8.14 -16.15
CA GLU A 6 17.19 7.23 -15.02
C GLU A 6 15.73 7.19 -14.55
N SER A 7 14.95 6.24 -15.06
CA SER A 7 13.59 5.93 -14.65
C SER A 7 13.56 5.20 -13.31
N GLY A 8 14.52 5.51 -12.43
CA GLY A 8 14.61 4.95 -11.11
C GLY A 8 13.40 5.37 -10.26
N PRO A 9 13.04 4.59 -9.23
CA PRO A 9 12.01 5.01 -8.30
C PRO A 9 12.38 6.37 -7.68
N PRO A 10 11.39 7.21 -7.33
CA PRO A 10 11.66 8.51 -6.73
C PRO A 10 12.57 8.37 -5.51
N VAL A 11 13.51 9.31 -5.36
CA VAL A 11 14.52 9.32 -4.29
C VAL A 11 13.83 9.15 -2.93
N GLY A 12 14.25 8.15 -2.15
CA GLY A 12 13.67 7.85 -0.83
C GLY A 12 12.61 6.75 -0.80
N THR A 13 12.36 6.08 -1.93
CA THR A 13 11.45 4.91 -2.00
C THR A 13 12.19 3.61 -1.65
N THR A 14 11.59 2.80 -0.79
CA THR A 14 12.07 1.45 -0.40
C THR A 14 11.39 0.40 -1.27
N LYS A 15 12.11 -0.65 -1.69
CA LYS A 15 11.53 -1.78 -2.42
C LYS A 15 10.73 -2.68 -1.50
N VAL A 16 9.70 -3.34 -2.03
CA VAL A 16 8.80 -4.20 -1.23
C VAL A 16 9.57 -5.31 -0.49
N LYS A 17 10.55 -5.96 -1.14
CA LYS A 17 11.36 -7.02 -0.51
C LYS A 17 12.16 -6.56 0.71
N ASP A 18 12.46 -5.26 0.79
CA ASP A 18 13.31 -4.68 1.84
C ASP A 18 12.47 -4.12 3.00
N LEU A 19 11.14 -4.19 2.90
CA LEU A 19 10.24 -3.83 3.99
C LEU A 19 10.35 -4.83 5.13
N THR A 20 10.43 -4.28 6.35
CA THR A 20 10.39 -5.04 7.58
C THR A 20 9.45 -4.36 8.56
N PRO A 21 9.00 -5.04 9.63
CA PRO A 21 8.23 -4.39 10.69
C PRO A 21 8.98 -3.27 11.43
N ARG A 22 10.30 -3.17 11.23
CA ARG A 22 11.14 -2.08 11.76
C ARG A 22 11.27 -0.91 10.78
N SER A 23 10.74 -1.03 9.57
CA SER A 23 10.71 0.05 8.58
C SER A 23 9.78 1.15 9.08
N ASN A 24 10.36 2.12 9.79
CA ASN A 24 9.66 3.32 10.22
C ASN A 24 9.46 4.23 9.02
N LYS A 25 8.23 4.71 8.81
CA LYS A 25 7.88 5.63 7.71
C LYS A 25 8.26 5.08 6.33
N ALA A 26 7.73 3.90 5.99
CA ALA A 26 8.02 3.26 4.72
C ALA A 26 7.42 4.08 3.56
N ASN A 27 8.26 4.53 2.64
CA ASN A 27 7.83 5.12 1.38
C ASN A 27 7.99 4.07 0.27
N VAL A 28 6.93 3.76 -0.47
CA VAL A 28 6.96 2.72 -1.51
C VAL A 28 6.19 3.14 -2.75
N LEU A 29 6.66 2.70 -3.92
CA LEU A 29 5.97 2.84 -5.19
C LEU A 29 5.52 1.45 -5.65
N VAL A 30 4.20 1.22 -5.68
CA VAL A 30 3.64 -0.11 -5.90
C VAL A 30 2.47 -0.06 -6.88
N LYS A 31 2.29 -1.13 -7.65
CA LYS A 31 1.13 -1.33 -8.51
C LYS A 31 0.06 -2.14 -7.77
N VAL A 32 -1.20 -1.74 -7.91
CA VAL A 32 -2.36 -2.47 -7.39
C VAL A 32 -2.67 -3.63 -8.31
N MET A 33 -2.61 -4.85 -7.77
CA MET A 33 -2.94 -6.09 -8.47
C MET A 33 -4.40 -6.52 -8.27
N GLY A 34 -5.06 -5.99 -7.25
CA GLY A 34 -6.46 -6.27 -6.96
C GLY A 34 -6.87 -5.70 -5.61
N VAL A 35 -8.16 -5.37 -5.47
CA VAL A 35 -8.76 -4.89 -4.23
C VAL A 35 -9.83 -5.89 -3.81
N GLY A 36 -9.71 -6.44 -2.61
CA GLY A 36 -10.67 -7.39 -2.05
C GLY A 36 -11.96 -6.72 -1.57
N GLU A 37 -12.95 -7.55 -1.25
CA GLU A 37 -14.23 -7.05 -0.74
C GLU A 37 -14.09 -6.38 0.64
N PRO A 38 -14.79 -5.26 0.89
CA PRO A 38 -14.77 -4.60 2.18
C PRO A 38 -15.38 -5.46 3.29
N LYS A 39 -14.68 -5.55 4.42
CA LYS A 39 -15.11 -6.20 5.65
C LYS A 39 -15.51 -5.16 6.69
N GLU A 40 -16.57 -5.42 7.45
CA GLU A 40 -16.98 -4.58 8.57
C GLU A 40 -16.28 -4.99 9.86
N ILE A 41 -15.67 -4.02 10.53
CA ILE A 41 -15.00 -4.14 11.81
C ILE A 41 -15.89 -3.46 12.87
N PRO A 42 -16.51 -4.24 13.78
CA PRO A 42 -17.37 -3.68 14.80
C PRO A 42 -16.56 -2.86 15.81
N ASN A 43 -17.11 -1.72 16.22
CA ASN A 43 -16.50 -0.88 17.23
C ASN A 43 -16.77 -1.45 18.63
N ARG A 44 -15.72 -1.89 19.33
CA ARG A 44 -15.82 -2.51 20.66
C ARG A 44 -16.27 -1.55 21.77
N LEU A 45 -16.16 -0.24 21.58
CA LEU A 45 -16.51 0.78 22.57
C LEU A 45 -17.86 1.46 22.28
N GLY A 46 -18.62 0.94 21.31
CA GLY A 46 -19.85 1.56 20.81
C GLY A 46 -19.58 2.62 19.74
N GLY A 47 -20.56 2.83 18.85
CA GLY A 47 -20.46 3.72 17.68
C GLY A 47 -20.51 2.98 16.35
N GLU A 48 -20.33 3.70 15.25
CA GLU A 48 -20.41 3.14 13.90
C GLU A 48 -19.30 2.11 13.62
N ALA A 49 -19.67 1.03 12.92
CA ALA A 49 -18.72 0.06 12.42
C ALA A 49 -17.79 0.71 11.38
N LYS A 50 -16.52 0.29 11.35
CA LYS A 50 -15.56 0.74 10.34
C LYS A 50 -15.42 -0.30 9.25
N LYS A 51 -15.15 0.13 8.03
CA LYS A 51 -14.85 -0.76 6.90
C LYS A 51 -13.36 -0.81 6.64
N VAL A 52 -12.88 -2.00 6.32
CA VAL A 52 -11.52 -2.25 5.85
C VAL A 52 -11.56 -3.15 4.63
N ALA A 53 -10.75 -2.85 3.61
CA ALA A 53 -10.50 -3.74 2.49
C ALA A 53 -9.01 -4.04 2.40
N GLU A 54 -8.67 -5.21 1.88
CA GLU A 54 -7.30 -5.64 1.64
C GLU A 54 -7.00 -5.53 0.16
N ALA A 55 -6.01 -4.71 -0.20
CA ALA A 55 -5.52 -4.59 -1.58
C ALA A 55 -4.18 -5.29 -1.71
N ARG A 56 -4.03 -6.14 -2.72
CA ARG A 56 -2.73 -6.72 -3.06
C ARG A 56 -1.96 -5.73 -3.92
N VAL A 57 -0.81 -5.29 -3.43
CA VAL A 57 0.07 -4.33 -4.12
C VAL A 57 1.48 -4.89 -4.23
N GLY A 58 2.25 -4.45 -5.21
CA GLY A 58 3.62 -4.92 -5.36
C GLY A 58 4.45 -4.14 -6.35
N ASP A 59 5.75 -4.39 -6.31
CA ASP A 59 6.72 -3.94 -7.30
C ASP A 59 7.43 -5.17 -7.90
N GLU A 60 8.48 -4.95 -8.70
CA GLU A 60 9.28 -6.01 -9.30
C GLU A 60 9.99 -6.94 -8.28
N THR A 61 10.05 -6.54 -7.01
CA THR A 61 10.75 -7.26 -5.95
C THR A 61 9.85 -8.13 -5.09
N GLY A 62 8.53 -7.88 -5.08
CA GLY A 62 7.59 -8.66 -4.30
C GLY A 62 6.21 -8.03 -4.18
N THR A 63 5.33 -8.72 -3.44
CA THR A 63 3.95 -8.28 -3.18
C THR A 63 3.68 -8.19 -1.68
N ILE A 64 2.89 -7.20 -1.27
CA ILE A 64 2.44 -6.97 0.11
C ILE A 64 0.93 -6.66 0.11
N ILE A 65 0.30 -6.80 1.28
CA ILE A 65 -1.10 -6.41 1.48
C ILE A 65 -1.15 -4.99 2.04
N LEU A 66 -1.92 -4.14 1.37
CA LEU A 66 -2.27 -2.80 1.81
C LEU A 66 -3.66 -2.82 2.44
N SER A 67 -3.79 -2.35 3.68
CA SER A 67 -5.09 -2.14 4.33
C SER A 67 -5.67 -0.78 3.95
N LEU A 68 -6.82 -0.78 3.30
CA LEU A 68 -7.57 0.42 2.93
C LEU A 68 -8.73 0.61 3.91
N TRP A 69 -8.79 1.78 4.56
CA TRP A 69 -9.84 2.07 5.55
C TRP A 69 -10.85 3.08 5.01
N GLN A 70 -12.13 2.83 5.29
CA GLN A 70 -13.23 3.77 5.01
C GLN A 70 -13.19 4.30 3.56
N GLU A 71 -13.03 5.62 3.37
CA GLU A 71 -13.05 6.30 2.07
C GLU A 71 -11.89 5.86 1.15
N GLN A 72 -10.80 5.33 1.70
CA GLN A 72 -9.67 4.83 0.90
C GLN A 72 -10.06 3.64 0.03
N ILE A 73 -11.05 2.85 0.47
CA ILE A 73 -11.52 1.63 -0.23
C ILE A 73 -12.02 1.98 -1.64
N GLY A 74 -12.69 3.13 -1.80
CA GLY A 74 -13.21 3.57 -3.09
C GLY A 74 -12.24 4.42 -3.92
N SER A 75 -11.08 4.76 -3.35
CA SER A 75 -10.10 5.67 -3.97
C SER A 75 -8.99 4.92 -4.73
N VAL A 76 -9.00 3.59 -4.70
CA VAL A 76 -7.97 2.72 -5.29
C VAL A 76 -8.63 1.67 -6.16
N LYS A 77 -8.10 1.44 -7.36
CA LYS A 77 -8.56 0.37 -8.27
C LYS A 77 -7.39 -0.49 -8.76
N GLU A 78 -7.72 -1.68 -9.25
CA GLU A 78 -6.76 -2.54 -9.91
C GLU A 78 -6.09 -1.82 -11.10
N GLY A 79 -4.78 -1.99 -11.22
CA GLY A 79 -3.97 -1.37 -12.27
C GLY A 79 -3.36 -0.02 -11.87
N ASP A 80 -3.84 0.63 -10.81
CA ASP A 80 -3.26 1.89 -10.33
C ASP A 80 -1.82 1.71 -9.87
N VAL A 81 -1.03 2.78 -10.01
CA VAL A 81 0.30 2.89 -9.41
C VAL A 81 0.21 3.90 -8.27
N LEU A 82 0.50 3.45 -7.06
CA LEU A 82 0.40 4.22 -5.83
C LEU A 82 1.79 4.60 -5.32
N SER A 83 1.97 5.88 -5.01
CA SER A 83 3.04 6.36 -4.16
C SER A 83 2.51 6.42 -2.73
N ILE A 84 3.01 5.53 -1.87
CA ILE A 84 2.65 5.46 -0.46
C ILE A 84 3.77 6.13 0.33
N GLU A 85 3.43 7.09 1.19
CA GLU A 85 4.38 7.80 2.02
C GLU A 85 4.12 7.56 3.50
N ASN A 86 5.19 7.47 4.29
CA ASN A 86 5.15 7.28 5.74
C ASN A 86 4.29 6.09 6.20
N GLY A 87 4.25 5.01 5.40
CA GLY A 87 3.47 3.81 5.68
C GLY A 87 3.95 3.05 6.91
N TYR A 88 3.02 2.33 7.55
CA TYR A 88 3.28 1.40 8.64
C TYR A 88 3.31 -0.03 8.12
N VAL A 89 4.35 -0.78 8.50
CA VAL A 89 4.55 -2.19 8.10
C VAL A 89 4.33 -3.08 9.31
N SER A 90 3.51 -4.10 9.17
CA SER A 90 3.25 -5.10 10.22
C SER A 90 3.26 -6.52 9.65
N LEU A 91 3.47 -7.49 10.53
CA LEU A 91 3.20 -8.89 10.24
C LEU A 91 1.78 -9.17 10.75
N VAL A 92 0.93 -9.62 9.84
CA VAL A 92 -0.44 -10.06 10.12
C VAL A 92 -0.55 -11.58 10.06
#